data_AF-A0A969G584-F1
#
_entry.id   AF-A0A969G584-F1
#
_cell.length_a   1.000
_cell.length_b   1.000
_cell.length_c   1.000
_cell.angle_alpha   90.00
_cell.angle_beta   90.00
_cell.angle_gamma   90.00
#
_symmetry.space_group_name_H-M   'P 1'
#
loop_
_entity.id
_entity.type
_entity.pdbx_description
1 polymer ?
#
loop_
_entity_poly.entity_id
_entity_poly.type
_entity_poly.pdbx_seq_one_letter_code
_entity_poly.pdbx_strand_id
1 'polypeptide(L)'
;MSKNIIELVDQLPTRNLTTLTLQALDFVVPGQWQNTNGFDSLVAQVTGENDPALIEQIKTRALVLYNDKSEGYQRAVWLYQTLDSADTALASAALANMVSDKIPLMGGLIEKLTPKADKVQSIDFALKIAVEVVAFCQTSGIPGDNIGDFVKALRNYGKEELMRLAALVCIDGLLPLGPDFLKSARQTITNLSVQDLESNPVFSKLSTL
;
A
#
# COMPACT_ATOMS: atom_id res chain seq x y z
N MET A 1 -18.88 -4.20 -11.99
CA MET A 1 -18.00 -3.09 -12.42
C MET A 1 -17.04 -2.81 -11.28
N SER A 2 -15.76 -2.53 -11.55
CA SER A 2 -14.85 -2.02 -10.53
C SER A 2 -15.38 -0.69 -10.01
N LYS A 3 -15.21 -0.42 -8.71
CA LYS A 3 -15.64 0.86 -8.11
C LYS A 3 -14.92 2.02 -8.80
N ASN A 4 -15.62 3.13 -9.00
CA ASN A 4 -15.01 4.35 -9.52
C ASN A 4 -14.30 5.13 -8.39
N ILE A 5 -13.49 6.14 -8.74
CA ILE A 5 -12.71 6.89 -7.74
C ILE A 5 -13.58 7.62 -6.72
N ILE A 6 -14.76 8.10 -7.10
CA ILE A 6 -15.72 8.76 -6.20
C ILE A 6 -16.18 7.76 -5.13
N GLU A 7 -16.66 6.60 -5.57
CA GLU A 7 -17.13 5.53 -4.68
C GLU A 7 -16.02 5.02 -3.75
N LEU A 8 -14.79 4.95 -4.24
CA LEU A 8 -13.64 4.53 -3.45
C LEU A 8 -13.33 5.52 -2.32
N VAL A 9 -13.37 6.83 -2.61
CA VAL A 9 -13.14 7.89 -1.62
C VAL A 9 -14.30 8.01 -0.63
N ASP A 10 -15.54 7.90 -1.12
CA ASP A 10 -16.75 7.96 -0.29
C ASP A 10 -16.82 6.80 0.71
N GLN A 11 -16.24 5.65 0.36
CA GLN A 11 -16.24 4.45 1.20
C GLN A 11 -15.00 4.32 2.10
N LEU A 12 -14.14 5.34 2.13
CA LEU A 12 -13.02 5.35 3.07
C LEU A 12 -13.53 5.33 4.52
N PRO A 13 -12.93 4.50 5.38
CA PRO A 13 -13.41 4.32 6.75
C PRO A 13 -13.24 5.60 7.56
N THR A 14 -14.29 6.06 8.24
CA THR A 14 -14.22 7.21 9.15
C THR A 14 -13.35 6.92 10.37
N ARG A 15 -13.44 5.69 10.89
CA ARG A 15 -12.72 5.25 12.08
C ARG A 15 -12.58 3.73 12.10
N ASN A 16 -11.36 3.24 12.16
CA ASN A 16 -10.96 1.84 12.24
C ASN A 16 -9.53 1.76 12.79
N LEU A 17 -8.96 0.56 12.90
CA LEU A 17 -7.59 0.40 13.38
C LEU A 17 -6.58 1.19 12.52
N THR A 18 -6.67 1.10 11.18
CA THR A 18 -5.78 1.82 10.26
C THR A 18 -5.79 3.33 10.51
N THR A 19 -6.96 3.96 10.54
CA THR A 19 -7.09 5.41 10.75
C THR A 19 -6.57 5.85 12.11
N LEU A 20 -6.77 5.03 13.17
CA LEU A 20 -6.19 5.28 14.49
C LEU A 20 -4.66 5.15 14.47
N THR A 21 -4.13 4.15 13.76
CA THR A 21 -2.68 3.95 13.62
C THR A 21 -2.02 5.08 12.84
N LEU A 22 -2.63 5.52 11.73
CA LEU A 22 -2.14 6.67 10.94
C LEU A 22 -2.18 7.97 11.77
N GLN A 23 -3.25 8.17 12.56
CA GLN A 23 -3.33 9.30 13.48
C GLN A 23 -2.26 9.23 14.58
N ALA A 24 -1.91 8.02 15.05
CA ALA A 24 -0.82 7.86 15.99
C ALA A 24 0.52 8.23 15.34
N LEU A 25 0.75 7.92 14.06
CA LEU A 25 1.97 8.27 13.33
C LEU A 25 2.15 9.78 13.08
N ASP A 26 1.20 10.61 13.47
CA ASP A 26 1.34 12.06 13.45
C ASP A 26 2.56 12.54 14.27
N PHE A 27 3.05 11.78 15.26
CA PHE A 27 4.32 12.13 15.94
C PHE A 27 5.56 12.04 15.02
N VAL A 28 5.50 11.25 13.94
CA VAL A 28 6.59 11.06 12.97
C VAL A 28 6.52 12.11 11.86
N VAL A 29 5.32 12.38 11.37
CA VAL A 29 5.03 13.36 10.31
C VAL A 29 3.88 14.28 10.75
N PRO A 30 4.16 15.28 11.61
CA PRO A 30 3.12 16.09 12.25
C PRO A 30 2.28 16.91 11.28
N GLY A 31 0.97 16.87 11.49
CA GLY A 31 -0.03 17.65 10.78
C GLY A 31 -0.15 17.31 9.29
N GLN A 32 0.44 16.20 8.85
CA GLN A 32 0.44 15.84 7.43
C GLN A 32 -0.86 15.12 7.05
N TRP A 33 -1.41 14.27 7.91
CA TRP A 33 -2.57 13.46 7.54
C TRP A 33 -3.85 13.89 8.24
N GLN A 34 -4.92 13.97 7.46
CA GLN A 34 -6.28 14.13 7.94
C GLN A 34 -7.14 13.05 7.31
N ASN A 35 -7.99 12.38 8.10
CA ASN A 35 -8.91 11.39 7.56
C ASN A 35 -10.09 12.07 6.86
N THR A 36 -9.93 12.35 5.57
CA THR A 36 -11.00 12.94 4.76
C THR A 36 -11.69 11.85 3.95
N ASN A 37 -12.96 11.62 4.28
CA ASN A 37 -13.84 10.76 3.53
C ASN A 37 -14.94 11.58 2.84
N GLY A 38 -15.46 11.04 1.76
CA GLY A 38 -16.37 11.77 0.88
C GLY A 38 -15.60 12.61 -0.13
N PHE A 39 -15.90 12.41 -1.40
CA PHE A 39 -15.21 13.10 -2.49
C PHE A 39 -15.47 14.62 -2.44
N ASP A 40 -16.68 15.04 -2.11
CA ASP A 40 -17.04 16.45 -1.95
C ASP A 40 -16.22 17.11 -0.82
N SER A 41 -16.07 16.43 0.31
CA SER A 41 -15.23 16.88 1.43
C SER A 41 -13.76 17.00 1.02
N LEU A 42 -13.26 16.05 0.24
CA LEU A 42 -11.91 16.06 -0.29
C LEU A 42 -11.69 17.26 -1.23
N VAL A 43 -12.63 17.52 -2.13
CA VAL A 43 -12.59 18.69 -3.02
C VAL A 43 -12.55 19.97 -2.19
N ALA A 44 -13.44 20.12 -1.22
CA ALA A 44 -13.49 21.30 -0.36
C ALA A 44 -12.17 21.49 0.43
N GLN A 45 -11.59 20.41 0.94
CA GLN A 45 -10.34 20.47 1.70
C GLN A 45 -9.14 20.83 0.82
N VAL A 46 -9.04 20.27 -0.39
CA VAL A 46 -7.90 20.48 -1.29
C VAL A 46 -7.98 21.83 -2.00
N THR A 47 -9.18 22.23 -2.44
CA THR A 47 -9.38 23.41 -3.30
C THR A 47 -9.92 24.63 -2.55
N GLY A 48 -10.56 24.44 -1.38
CA GLY A 48 -11.33 25.47 -0.69
C GLY A 48 -12.73 25.71 -1.28
N GLU A 49 -13.09 25.00 -2.35
CA GLU A 49 -14.36 25.21 -3.05
C GLU A 49 -15.53 24.49 -2.39
N ASN A 50 -16.64 25.21 -2.24
CA ASN A 50 -17.88 24.69 -1.67
C ASN A 50 -19.10 24.89 -2.58
N ASP A 51 -18.91 25.42 -3.80
CA ASP A 51 -19.98 25.55 -4.78
C ASP A 51 -20.35 24.17 -5.35
N PRO A 52 -21.59 23.69 -5.16
CA PRO A 52 -22.02 22.39 -5.68
C PRO A 52 -21.81 22.24 -7.20
N ALA A 53 -21.98 23.31 -7.98
CA ALA A 53 -21.82 23.25 -9.43
C ALA A 53 -20.37 23.05 -9.84
N LEU A 54 -19.41 23.62 -9.10
CA LEU A 54 -17.99 23.43 -9.34
C LEU A 54 -17.51 22.07 -8.82
N ILE A 55 -18.01 21.63 -7.67
CA ILE A 55 -17.72 20.29 -7.12
C ILE A 55 -18.12 19.19 -8.12
N GLU A 56 -19.31 19.28 -8.71
CA GLU A 56 -19.77 18.30 -9.71
C GLU A 56 -18.93 18.33 -11.00
N GLN A 57 -18.45 19.49 -11.43
CA GLN A 57 -17.49 19.58 -12.54
C GLN A 57 -16.16 18.89 -12.22
N ILE A 58 -15.64 19.08 -11.00
CA ILE A 58 -14.42 18.43 -10.54
C ILE A 58 -14.61 16.91 -10.47
N LYS A 59 -15.73 16.43 -9.93
CA LYS A 59 -16.07 14.99 -9.89
C LYS A 59 -16.15 14.39 -11.28
N THR A 60 -16.82 15.08 -12.20
CA THR A 60 -16.92 14.66 -13.60
C THR A 60 -15.53 14.57 -14.24
N ARG A 61 -14.67 15.57 -14.03
CA ARG A 61 -13.30 15.56 -14.54
C ARG A 61 -12.46 14.44 -13.91
N ALA A 62 -12.59 14.22 -12.61
CA ALA A 62 -11.90 13.14 -11.91
C ALA A 62 -12.31 11.76 -12.44
N LEU A 63 -13.59 11.54 -12.74
CA LEU A 63 -14.05 10.31 -13.38
C LEU A 63 -13.45 10.12 -14.77
N VAL A 64 -13.36 11.18 -15.58
CA VAL A 64 -12.73 11.12 -16.90
C VAL A 64 -11.24 10.73 -16.76
N LEU A 65 -10.50 11.44 -15.91
CA LEU A 65 -9.07 11.16 -15.69
C LEU A 65 -8.83 9.77 -15.11
N TYR A 66 -9.64 9.33 -14.16
CA TYR A 66 -9.52 8.01 -13.54
C TYR A 66 -9.74 6.87 -14.54
N ASN A 67 -10.67 7.05 -15.49
CA ASN A 67 -10.98 6.05 -16.50
C ASN A 67 -10.05 6.12 -17.73
N ASP A 68 -9.26 7.19 -17.87
CA ASP A 68 -8.27 7.29 -18.92
C ASP A 68 -7.05 6.42 -18.59
N LYS A 69 -6.81 5.42 -19.45
CA LYS A 69 -5.73 4.45 -19.25
C LYS A 69 -4.34 5.08 -19.41
N SER A 70 -4.21 6.22 -20.09
CA SER A 70 -2.91 6.91 -20.19
C SER A 70 -2.52 7.64 -18.91
N GLU A 71 -3.46 7.92 -18.01
CA GLU A 71 -3.22 8.62 -16.74
C GLU A 71 -2.75 7.69 -15.61
N GLY A 72 -2.91 6.37 -15.75
CA GLY A 72 -2.37 5.37 -14.81
C GLY A 72 -3.08 5.26 -13.45
N TYR A 73 -4.01 6.15 -13.09
CA TYR A 73 -4.67 6.18 -11.77
C TYR A 73 -5.41 4.88 -11.42
N GLN A 74 -6.22 4.34 -12.34
CA GLN A 74 -6.93 3.08 -12.09
C GLN A 74 -5.96 1.91 -11.88
N ARG A 75 -4.82 1.91 -12.59
CA ARG A 75 -3.80 0.88 -12.41
C ARG A 75 -3.11 1.00 -11.06
N ALA A 76 -2.80 2.22 -10.62
CA ALA A 76 -2.24 2.46 -9.29
C ALA A 76 -3.18 1.97 -8.17
N VAL A 77 -4.48 2.29 -8.24
CA VAL A 77 -5.48 1.77 -7.28
C VAL A 77 -5.54 0.25 -7.31
N TRP A 78 -5.55 -0.35 -8.50
CA TRP A 78 -5.58 -1.80 -8.64
C TRP A 78 -4.35 -2.48 -8.02
N LEU A 79 -3.16 -1.90 -8.17
CA LEU A 79 -1.94 -2.42 -7.55
C LEU A 79 -2.07 -2.46 -6.02
N TYR A 80 -2.50 -1.35 -5.41
CA TYR A 80 -2.68 -1.28 -3.95
C TYR A 80 -3.75 -2.26 -3.45
N GLN A 81 -4.89 -2.36 -4.12
CA GLN A 81 -5.97 -3.26 -3.72
C GLN A 81 -5.59 -4.74 -3.90
N THR A 82 -4.80 -5.05 -4.93
CA THR A 82 -4.33 -6.41 -5.20
C THR A 82 -3.38 -6.88 -4.10
N LEU A 83 -2.45 -5.99 -3.71
CA LEU A 83 -1.54 -6.22 -2.59
C LEU A 83 -2.31 -6.44 -1.27
N ASP A 84 -3.21 -5.52 -0.91
CA ASP A 84 -4.01 -5.59 0.32
C ASP A 84 -4.90 -6.85 0.39
N SER A 85 -5.53 -7.21 -0.73
CA SER A 85 -6.37 -8.41 -0.81
C SER A 85 -5.57 -9.70 -0.66
N ALA A 86 -4.31 -9.70 -1.12
CA ALA A 86 -3.44 -10.85 -0.99
C ALA A 86 -2.98 -11.02 0.47
N ASP A 87 -2.57 -9.93 1.12
CA ASP A 87 -2.18 -9.91 2.54
C ASP A 87 -3.34 -10.37 3.43
N THR A 88 -4.53 -9.83 3.21
CA THR A 88 -5.74 -10.21 3.97
C THR A 88 -6.08 -11.69 3.82
N ALA A 89 -5.95 -12.24 2.60
CA ALA A 89 -6.20 -13.65 2.35
C ALA A 89 -5.17 -14.54 3.06
N LEU A 90 -3.89 -14.18 3.04
CA LEU A 90 -2.82 -14.90 3.74
C LEU A 90 -3.01 -14.87 5.26
N ALA A 91 -3.30 -13.69 5.82
CA ALA A 91 -3.58 -13.54 7.25
C ALA A 91 -4.81 -14.36 7.68
N SER A 92 -5.87 -14.34 6.87
CA SER A 92 -7.09 -15.13 7.13
C SER A 92 -6.82 -16.63 7.09
N ALA A 93 -6.02 -17.10 6.13
CA ALA A 93 -5.63 -18.50 6.03
C ALA A 93 -4.78 -18.94 7.25
N ALA A 94 -3.84 -18.10 7.70
CA ALA A 94 -3.06 -18.36 8.90
C ALA A 94 -3.94 -18.45 10.16
N LEU A 95 -4.90 -17.53 10.33
CA LEU A 95 -5.86 -17.56 11.44
C LEU A 95 -6.77 -18.78 11.38
N ALA A 96 -7.28 -19.14 10.20
CA ALA A 96 -8.09 -20.34 10.01
C ALA A 96 -7.31 -21.61 10.38
N ASN A 97 -6.04 -21.71 9.97
CA ASN A 97 -5.15 -22.80 10.38
C ASN A 97 -4.94 -22.82 11.90
N MET A 98 -4.67 -21.68 12.55
CA MET A 98 -4.51 -21.61 14.02
C MET A 98 -5.77 -22.05 14.80
N VAL A 99 -6.95 -21.67 14.31
CA VAL A 99 -8.23 -22.07 14.94
C VAL A 99 -8.55 -23.54 14.67
N SER A 100 -8.14 -24.06 13.51
CA SER A 100 -8.25 -25.48 13.14
C SER A 100 -7.25 -26.35 13.93
N ASP A 101 -6.06 -25.84 14.22
CA ASP A 101 -4.96 -26.53 14.92
C ASP A 101 -5.14 -26.59 16.45
N LYS A 102 -6.37 -26.72 16.95
CA LYS A 102 -6.65 -27.19 18.32
C LYS A 102 -6.28 -28.69 18.52
N ILE A 103 -5.18 -29.14 17.94
CA ILE A 103 -4.56 -30.45 18.22
C ILE A 103 -3.14 -30.19 18.77
N PRO A 104 -2.79 -30.66 19.99
CA PRO A 104 -1.60 -30.21 20.72
C PRO A 104 -0.24 -30.74 20.21
N LEU A 105 -0.12 -31.10 18.92
CA LEU A 105 0.95 -32.01 18.45
C LEU A 105 1.73 -31.51 17.22
N MET A 106 1.74 -30.21 16.94
CA MET A 106 2.39 -29.65 15.73
C MET A 106 3.45 -28.57 16.02
N GLY A 107 4.08 -28.60 17.20
CA GLY A 107 5.16 -27.65 17.54
C GLY A 107 6.44 -27.79 16.69
N GLY A 108 6.60 -28.87 15.91
CA GLY A 108 7.82 -29.15 15.14
C GLY A 108 7.67 -29.19 13.60
N LEU A 109 6.45 -29.15 13.06
CA LEU A 109 6.20 -29.19 11.60
C LEU A 109 5.99 -27.80 10.98
N ILE A 110 5.58 -26.82 11.78
CA ILE A 110 5.38 -25.42 11.33
C ILE A 110 6.73 -24.73 11.06
N GLU A 111 7.79 -25.07 11.80
CA GLU A 111 9.16 -24.53 11.58
C GLU A 111 9.80 -24.95 10.24
N LYS A 112 9.36 -26.06 9.63
CA LYS A 112 9.97 -26.60 8.40
C LYS A 112 9.24 -26.23 7.10
N LEU A 113 7.96 -25.84 7.19
CA LEU A 113 7.12 -25.52 6.03
C LEU A 113 6.85 -24.02 5.88
N THR A 114 7.04 -23.24 6.94
CA THR A 114 6.89 -21.79 6.91
C THR A 114 8.28 -21.18 6.72
N PRO A 115 8.53 -20.35 5.70
CA PRO A 115 9.79 -19.59 5.65
C PRO A 115 9.92 -18.80 6.95
N LYS A 116 11.15 -18.64 7.48
CA LYS A 116 11.39 -17.85 8.71
C LYS A 116 10.60 -16.55 8.62
N ALA A 117 9.87 -16.19 9.68
CA ALA A 117 8.96 -15.04 9.69
C ALA A 117 9.62 -13.78 9.11
N ASP A 118 10.89 -13.54 9.45
CA ASP A 118 11.72 -12.46 8.95
C ASP A 118 11.89 -12.47 7.42
N LYS A 119 12.01 -13.63 6.77
CA LYS A 119 12.12 -13.76 5.30
C LYS A 119 10.78 -13.43 4.65
N VAL A 120 9.66 -13.93 5.18
CA VAL A 120 8.32 -13.62 4.64
C VAL A 120 8.01 -12.13 4.75
N GLN A 121 8.25 -11.55 5.93
CA GLN A 121 8.06 -10.13 6.19
C GLN A 121 8.98 -9.26 5.33
N SER A 122 10.23 -9.67 5.12
CA SER A 122 11.15 -8.95 4.22
C SER A 122 10.68 -8.97 2.77
N ILE A 123 10.08 -10.08 2.30
CA ILE A 123 9.53 -10.16 0.94
C ILE A 123 8.25 -9.31 0.83
N ASP A 124 7.36 -9.36 1.81
CA ASP A 124 6.16 -8.52 1.88
C ASP A 124 6.51 -7.02 1.84
N PHE A 125 7.42 -6.59 2.73
CA PHE A 125 7.90 -5.21 2.76
C PHE A 125 8.56 -4.80 1.43
N ALA A 126 9.40 -5.65 0.84
CA ALA A 126 10.01 -5.38 -0.46
C ALA A 126 8.97 -5.21 -1.58
N LEU A 127 7.90 -6.01 -1.54
CA LEU A 127 6.82 -5.94 -2.52
C LEU A 127 5.97 -4.68 -2.36
N LYS A 128 5.68 -4.27 -1.12
CA LYS A 128 5.02 -2.99 -0.82
C LYS A 128 5.81 -1.80 -1.34
N ILE A 129 7.13 -1.80 -1.15
CA ILE A 129 8.02 -0.77 -1.70
C ILE A 129 8.02 -0.79 -3.23
N ALA A 130 8.11 -1.97 -3.85
CA ALA A 130 8.07 -2.09 -5.30
C ALA A 130 6.74 -1.58 -5.88
N VAL A 131 5.60 -1.93 -5.26
CA VAL A 131 4.28 -1.45 -5.65
C VAL A 131 4.16 0.07 -5.49
N GLU A 132 4.68 0.64 -4.40
CA GLU A 132 4.72 2.11 -4.20
C GLU A 132 5.49 2.81 -5.33
N VAL A 133 6.67 2.30 -5.70
CA VAL A 133 7.48 2.85 -6.80
C VAL A 133 6.74 2.73 -8.13
N VAL A 134 6.16 1.57 -8.43
CA VAL A 134 5.43 1.36 -9.69
C VAL A 134 4.19 2.25 -9.76
N ALA A 135 3.41 2.33 -8.68
CA ALA A 135 2.23 3.18 -8.60
C ALA A 135 2.60 4.66 -8.79
N PHE A 136 3.69 5.12 -8.16
CA PHE A 136 4.22 6.46 -8.37
C PHE A 136 4.57 6.71 -9.84
N CYS A 137 5.33 5.80 -10.47
CA CYS A 137 5.71 5.93 -11.88
C CYS A 137 4.49 5.96 -12.81
N GLN A 138 3.40 5.27 -12.47
CA GLN A 138 2.17 5.26 -13.25
C GLN A 138 1.40 6.58 -13.16
N THR A 139 1.43 7.28 -12.02
CA THR A 139 0.65 8.51 -11.80
C THR A 139 1.44 9.80 -12.01
N SER A 140 2.76 9.73 -11.86
CA SER A 140 3.65 10.90 -11.86
C SER A 140 4.73 10.84 -12.96
N GLY A 141 4.77 9.73 -13.71
CA GLY A 141 5.85 9.45 -14.67
C GLY A 141 7.10 8.87 -14.01
N ILE A 142 8.02 8.35 -14.82
CA ILE A 142 9.25 7.71 -14.32
C ILE A 142 10.21 8.79 -13.79
N PRO A 143 10.59 8.76 -12.50
CA PRO A 143 11.51 9.73 -11.94
C PRO A 143 12.95 9.37 -12.30
N GLY A 144 13.40 9.83 -13.47
CA GLY A 144 14.79 9.64 -13.93
C GLY A 144 15.19 8.16 -14.06
N ASP A 145 16.50 7.90 -13.96
CA ASP A 145 17.07 6.57 -14.29
C ASP A 145 17.56 5.78 -13.07
N ASN A 146 17.46 6.33 -11.84
CA ASN A 146 18.02 5.70 -10.64
C ASN A 146 17.20 5.94 -9.36
N ILE A 147 17.50 5.15 -8.31
CA ILE A 147 16.83 5.23 -6.99
C ILE A 147 16.95 6.62 -6.35
N GLY A 148 18.06 7.33 -6.59
CA GLY A 148 18.25 8.69 -6.08
C GLY A 148 17.26 9.69 -6.69
N ASP A 149 16.86 9.48 -7.95
CA ASP A 149 15.87 10.32 -8.63
C ASP A 149 14.45 10.01 -8.16
N PHE A 150 14.14 8.74 -7.86
CA PHE A 150 12.91 8.39 -7.13
C PHE A 150 12.85 9.07 -5.75
N VAL A 151 13.93 9.01 -4.95
CA VAL A 151 13.99 9.67 -3.63
C VAL A 151 13.85 11.20 -3.75
N LYS A 152 14.35 11.82 -4.82
CA LYS A 152 14.11 13.25 -5.08
C LYS A 152 12.65 13.50 -5.44
N ALA A 153 12.02 12.61 -6.20
CA ALA A 153 10.62 12.73 -6.58
C ALA A 153 9.66 12.58 -5.38
N LEU A 154 10.08 11.87 -4.33
CA LEU A 154 9.37 11.83 -3.04
C LEU A 154 9.19 13.23 -2.40
N ARG A 155 10.02 14.22 -2.75
CA ARG A 155 9.82 15.60 -2.26
C ARG A 155 8.55 16.25 -2.79
N ASN A 156 8.00 15.74 -3.89
CA ASN A 156 6.77 16.21 -4.49
C ASN A 156 5.54 15.41 -4.00
N TYR A 157 5.72 14.47 -3.06
CA TYR A 157 4.60 13.77 -2.46
C TYR A 157 3.67 14.76 -1.75
N GLY A 158 2.37 14.57 -1.95
CA GLY A 158 1.36 15.17 -1.11
C GLY A 158 1.42 14.60 0.31
N LYS A 159 0.62 15.18 1.19
CA LYS A 159 0.72 14.87 2.62
C LYS A 159 0.23 13.45 2.91
N GLU A 160 -0.74 12.98 2.13
CA GLU A 160 -1.34 11.66 2.18
C GLU A 160 -0.33 10.58 1.75
N GLU A 161 0.42 10.82 0.67
CA GLU A 161 1.47 9.92 0.20
C GLU A 161 2.65 9.87 1.19
N LEU A 162 3.01 11.01 1.80
CA LEU A 162 4.03 11.04 2.86
C LEU A 162 3.61 10.22 4.08
N MET A 163 2.35 10.32 4.52
CA MET A 163 1.85 9.52 5.63
C MET A 163 1.82 8.03 5.28
N ARG A 164 1.41 7.64 4.06
CA ARG A 164 1.48 6.25 3.60
C ARG A 164 2.92 5.73 3.64
N LEU A 165 3.89 6.49 3.14
CA LEU A 165 5.29 6.09 3.13
C LEU A 165 5.85 5.98 4.57
N ALA A 166 5.50 6.91 5.45
CA ALA A 166 5.86 6.83 6.86
C ALA A 166 5.27 5.58 7.54
N ALA A 167 4.00 5.28 7.28
CA ALA A 167 3.34 4.08 7.77
C ALA A 167 4.03 2.81 7.27
N LEU A 168 4.31 2.73 5.97
CA LEU A 168 5.01 1.61 5.36
C LEU A 168 6.39 1.39 6.00
N VAL A 169 7.17 2.45 6.17
CA VAL A 169 8.51 2.37 6.76
C VAL A 169 8.46 2.00 8.25
N CYS A 170 7.58 2.63 9.03
CA CYS A 170 7.52 2.42 10.47
C CYS A 170 6.85 1.10 10.85
N ILE A 171 5.75 0.73 10.18
CA ILE A 171 4.90 -0.41 10.54
C ILE A 171 5.34 -1.69 9.83
N ASP A 172 5.59 -1.64 8.52
CA ASP A 172 5.93 -2.84 7.74
C ASP A 172 7.46 -3.06 7.67
N GLY A 173 8.26 -2.01 7.88
CA GLY A 173 9.71 -2.09 7.92
C GLY A 173 10.27 -2.23 9.33
N LEU A 174 10.28 -1.11 10.06
CA LEU A 174 11.00 -0.96 11.32
C LEU A 174 10.48 -1.85 12.45
N LEU A 175 9.15 -1.93 12.62
CA LEU A 175 8.55 -2.73 13.70
C LEU A 175 8.85 -4.24 13.56
N PRO A 176 8.63 -4.89 12.40
CA PRO A 176 8.89 -6.32 12.23
C PRO A 176 10.37 -6.66 12.04
N LEU A 177 11.12 -5.88 11.26
CA LEU A 177 12.49 -6.23 10.84
C LEU A 177 13.58 -5.54 11.70
N GLY A 178 13.18 -4.65 12.62
CA GLY A 178 14.08 -3.91 13.49
C GLY A 178 14.87 -2.81 12.77
N PRO A 179 15.87 -2.21 13.44
CA PRO A 179 16.61 -1.04 12.92
C PRO A 179 17.38 -1.32 11.61
N ASP A 180 17.66 -2.59 11.32
CA ASP A 180 18.35 -3.03 10.10
C ASP A 180 17.40 -3.28 8.91
N PHE A 181 16.11 -2.92 9.00
CA PHE A 181 15.10 -3.23 7.98
C PHE A 181 15.50 -2.81 6.55
N LEU A 182 16.16 -1.66 6.37
CA LEU A 182 16.64 -1.22 5.05
C LEU A 182 17.69 -2.16 4.45
N LYS A 183 18.59 -2.67 5.31
CA LYS A 183 19.61 -3.64 4.90
C LYS A 183 18.95 -4.97 4.55
N SER A 184 18.00 -5.43 5.37
CA SER A 184 17.23 -6.66 5.13
C SER A 184 16.39 -6.59 3.86
N ALA A 185 15.73 -5.46 3.60
CA ALA A 185 14.97 -5.21 2.37
C ALA A 185 15.88 -5.22 1.14
N ARG A 186 17.00 -4.47 1.18
CA ARG A 186 17.97 -4.44 0.08
C ARG A 186 18.55 -5.83 -0.21
N GLN A 187 18.95 -6.56 0.83
CA GLN A 187 19.49 -7.92 0.68
C GLN A 187 18.43 -8.87 0.12
N THR A 188 17.19 -8.77 0.58
CA THR A 188 16.07 -9.57 0.05
C THR A 188 15.82 -9.25 -1.42
N ILE A 189 15.72 -7.97 -1.81
CA ILE A 189 15.54 -7.54 -3.21
C ILE A 189 16.72 -8.02 -4.09
N THR A 190 17.95 -7.90 -3.61
CA THR A 190 19.15 -8.28 -4.38
C THR A 190 19.27 -9.80 -4.53
N ASN A 191 18.83 -10.56 -3.53
CA ASN A 191 18.94 -12.02 -3.49
C ASN A 191 17.63 -12.72 -3.87
N LEU A 192 16.58 -11.98 -4.22
CA LEU A 192 15.28 -12.50 -4.63
C LEU A 192 15.47 -13.20 -5.97
N SER A 193 15.37 -14.53 -5.95
CA SER A 193 15.32 -15.30 -7.18
C SER A 193 13.91 -15.24 -7.78
N VAL A 194 13.80 -15.48 -9.09
CA VAL A 194 12.50 -15.64 -9.77
C VAL A 194 11.66 -16.73 -9.09
N GLN A 195 12.31 -17.76 -8.57
CA GLN A 195 11.65 -18.88 -7.90
C GLN A 195 11.10 -18.50 -6.51
N ASP A 196 11.81 -17.64 -5.77
CA ASP A 196 11.29 -17.06 -4.53
C ASP A 196 10.07 -16.16 -4.79
N LEU A 197 10.07 -15.41 -5.91
CA LEU A 197 8.94 -14.59 -6.34
C LEU A 197 7.74 -15.44 -6.79
N GLU A 198 7.95 -16.47 -7.62
CA GLU A 198 6.90 -17.40 -8.05
C GLU A 198 6.27 -18.16 -6.88
N SER A 199 7.05 -18.44 -5.83
CA SER A 199 6.53 -19.04 -4.61
C SER A 199 5.72 -18.07 -3.73
N ASN A 200 5.79 -16.76 -4.01
CA ASN A 200 5.06 -15.74 -3.27
C ASN A 200 3.63 -15.57 -3.85
N PRO A 201 2.58 -15.84 -3.06
CA PRO A 201 1.20 -15.77 -3.53
C PRO A 201 0.74 -14.36 -3.94
N VAL A 202 1.35 -13.32 -3.37
CA VAL A 202 1.07 -11.92 -3.73
C VAL A 202 1.70 -11.59 -5.07
N PHE A 203 2.97 -11.98 -5.28
CA PHE A 203 3.65 -11.79 -6.55
C PHE A 203 2.92 -12.49 -7.71
N SER A 204 2.43 -13.71 -7.48
CA SER A 204 1.65 -14.47 -8.48
C SER A 204 0.37 -13.75 -8.92
N LYS A 205 -0.23 -12.92 -8.04
CA LYS A 205 -1.39 -12.09 -8.40
C LYS A 205 -0.98 -10.85 -9.18
N LEU A 206 0.18 -10.27 -8.85
CA LEU A 206 0.71 -9.06 -9.50
C LEU A 206 1.36 -9.34 -10.87
N SER A 207 1.93 -10.54 -11.08
CA SER A 207 2.63 -10.92 -12.32
C SER A 207 1.69 -11.16 -13.50
N THR A 208 0.38 -11.05 -13.32
CA THR A 208 -0.62 -11.08 -14.39
C THR A 208 -0.87 -9.70 -15.03
N LEU A 209 -0.07 -8.70 -14.65
CA LEU A 209 0.03 -7.36 -15.26
C LEU A 209 0.15 -7.38 -16.78
#